data_AF-A0A341BYD6-F1
#
_entry.id   AF-A0A341BYD6-F1
#
_cell.length_a   1.000
_cell.length_b   1.000
_cell.length_c   1.000
_cell.angle_alpha   90.00
_cell.angle_beta   90.00
_cell.angle_gamma   90.00
#
_symmetry.space_group_name_H-M   'P 1'
#
loop_
_entity.id
_entity.type
_entity.pdbx_description
1 polymer ?
#
loop_
_entity_poly.entity_id
_entity_poly.type
_entity_poly.pdbx_seq_one_letter_code
_entity_poly.pdbx_strand_id
1 'polypeptide(L)'
;LHKVLMDLQNQQLKELHDWLTKTEERTRKMEKEPFGPDLEDLKCQVQQHKVLQEDLEQEQVRVNSLTHMVVVVDESSGDHATAALEKQLKVLGDRWANICRWTEDRWVLLQDILLKWQRFTEEQCLFSAWLSEKEDAVNKIHTTGFKEQSEMLSSLQKLA
;
A
#
# COMPACT_ATOMS: atom_id res chain seq x y z
N LEU A 1 35.12 15.60 -23.80
CA LEU A 1 34.52 15.79 -22.47
C LEU A 1 33.02 16.08 -22.57
N HIS A 2 32.61 17.19 -23.20
CA HIS A 2 31.21 17.60 -23.33
C HIS A 2 30.27 16.54 -23.94
N LYS A 3 30.68 15.90 -25.05
CA LYS A 3 29.91 14.81 -25.68
C LYS A 3 29.70 13.59 -24.75
N VAL A 4 30.73 13.20 -24.01
CA VAL A 4 30.67 12.06 -23.07
C VAL A 4 29.73 12.35 -21.90
N LEU A 5 29.72 13.60 -21.41
CA LEU A 5 28.81 14.04 -20.36
C LEU A 5 27.35 14.07 -20.85
N MET A 6 27.11 14.57 -22.06
CA MET A 6 25.78 14.53 -22.69
C MET A 6 25.29 13.09 -22.94
N ASP A 7 26.16 12.20 -23.39
CA ASP A 7 25.81 10.78 -23.59
C ASP A 7 25.46 10.10 -22.26
N LEU A 8 26.22 10.37 -21.19
CA LEU A 8 25.95 9.88 -19.83
C LEU A 8 24.63 10.42 -19.28
N GLN A 9 24.35 11.72 -19.48
CA GLN A 9 23.11 12.36 -19.06
C GLN A 9 21.89 11.77 -19.78
N ASN A 10 21.98 11.58 -21.10
CA ASN A 10 20.92 10.94 -21.88
C ASN A 10 20.69 9.49 -21.45
N GLN A 11 21.76 8.76 -21.11
CA GLN A 11 21.64 7.41 -20.59
C GLN A 11 20.90 7.39 -19.24
N GLN A 12 21.29 8.24 -18.29
CA GLN A 12 20.62 8.30 -16.97
C GLN A 12 19.15 8.73 -17.08
N LEU A 13 18.83 9.68 -17.97
CA LEU A 13 17.44 10.08 -18.25
C LEU A 13 16.61 8.91 -18.81
N LYS A 14 17.20 8.13 -19.70
CA LYS A 14 16.54 6.93 -20.27
C LYS A 14 16.33 5.86 -19.20
N GLU A 15 17.33 5.60 -18.37
CA GLU A 15 17.22 4.65 -17.26
C GLU A 15 16.12 5.05 -16.26
N LEU A 16 16.05 6.33 -15.89
CA LEU A 16 14.99 6.87 -15.04
C LEU A 16 13.62 6.76 -15.72
N HIS A 17 13.52 7.07 -17.02
CA HIS A 17 12.28 6.92 -17.77
C HIS A 17 11.77 5.47 -17.79
N ASP A 18 12.66 4.52 -18.06
CA ASP A 18 12.34 3.09 -18.11
C ASP A 18 11.93 2.58 -16.72
N TRP A 19 12.62 3.04 -15.67
CA TRP A 19 12.28 2.71 -14.29
C TRP A 19 10.91 3.27 -13.91
N LEU A 20 10.65 4.56 -14.14
CA LEU A 20 9.37 5.20 -13.88
C LEU A 20 8.22 4.46 -14.57
N THR A 21 8.41 4.07 -15.83
CA THR A 21 7.39 3.32 -16.59
C THR A 21 7.07 1.97 -15.95
N LYS A 22 8.08 1.24 -15.47
CA LYS A 22 7.88 -0.03 -14.76
C LYS A 22 7.19 0.19 -13.41
N THR A 23 7.58 1.23 -12.68
CA THR A 23 7.01 1.56 -11.37
C THR A 23 5.56 2.03 -11.51
N GLU A 24 5.23 2.84 -12.52
CA GLU A 24 3.85 3.22 -12.84
C GLU A 24 2.97 2.00 -13.15
N GLU A 25 3.49 1.02 -13.90
CA GLU A 25 2.75 -0.22 -14.14
C GLU A 25 2.53 -1.03 -12.85
N ARG A 26 3.55 -1.08 -11.98
CA ARG A 26 3.46 -1.74 -10.67
C ARG A 26 2.43 -1.06 -9.77
N THR A 27 2.48 0.27 -9.64
CA THR A 27 1.52 1.04 -8.83
C THR A 27 0.10 0.89 -9.35
N ARG A 28 -0.12 0.92 -10.68
CA ARG A 28 -1.42 0.66 -11.30
C ARG A 28 -1.96 -0.74 -11.00
N LYS A 29 -1.10 -1.75 -10.94
CA LYS A 29 -1.51 -3.12 -10.56
C LYS A 29 -1.93 -3.18 -9.09
N MET A 30 -1.12 -2.60 -8.21
CA MET A 30 -1.40 -2.51 -6.77
C MET A 30 -2.70 -1.74 -6.49
N GLU A 31 -2.97 -0.67 -7.22
CA GLU A 31 -4.20 0.14 -7.08
C GLU A 31 -5.47 -0.67 -7.37
N LYS A 32 -5.41 -1.59 -8.34
CA LYS A 32 -6.54 -2.45 -8.71
C LYS A 32 -6.73 -3.63 -7.76
N GLU A 33 -5.75 -3.92 -6.93
CA GLU A 33 -5.80 -5.03 -5.99
C GLU A 33 -6.72 -4.67 -4.81
N PRO A 34 -7.71 -5.51 -4.48
CA PRO A 34 -8.58 -5.29 -3.32
C PRO A 34 -7.80 -5.48 -2.02
N PHE A 35 -8.18 -4.75 -0.97
CA PHE A 35 -7.57 -4.88 0.36
C PHE A 35 -8.22 -6.01 1.16
N GLY A 36 -7.69 -7.24 1.05
CA GLY A 36 -8.25 -8.45 1.67
C GLY A 36 -8.24 -9.65 0.70
N PRO A 37 -8.85 -10.80 1.03
CA PRO A 37 -10.00 -11.00 1.93
C PRO A 37 -9.72 -11.20 3.42
N ASP A 38 -8.47 -11.33 3.85
CA ASP A 38 -8.14 -11.50 5.27
C ASP A 38 -6.95 -10.65 5.74
N LEU A 39 -6.66 -10.74 7.05
CA LEU A 39 -5.61 -9.96 7.68
C LEU A 39 -4.20 -10.34 7.17
N GLU A 40 -3.97 -11.59 6.76
CA GLU A 40 -2.67 -12.03 6.26
C GLU A 40 -2.42 -11.50 4.86
N ASP A 41 -3.44 -11.49 3.98
CA ASP A 41 -3.35 -10.85 2.67
C ASP A 41 -3.01 -9.36 2.78
N LEU A 42 -3.66 -8.66 3.72
CA LEU A 42 -3.38 -7.25 3.95
C LEU A 42 -1.96 -7.01 4.48
N LYS A 43 -1.45 -7.88 5.36
CA LYS A 43 -0.04 -7.83 5.80
C LYS A 43 0.92 -8.06 4.62
N CYS A 44 0.58 -8.97 3.71
CA CYS A 44 1.36 -9.19 2.49
C CYS A 44 1.39 -7.92 1.63
N GLN A 45 0.25 -7.26 1.41
CA GLN A 45 0.17 -5.99 0.69
C GLN A 45 0.99 -4.87 1.36
N VAL A 46 0.98 -4.80 2.69
CA VAL A 46 1.83 -3.89 3.45
C VAL A 46 3.31 -4.16 3.18
N GLN A 47 3.73 -5.43 3.15
CA GLN A 47 5.12 -5.78 2.86
C GLN A 47 5.51 -5.44 1.42
N GLN A 48 4.64 -5.73 0.45
CA GLN A 48 4.87 -5.36 -0.96
C GLN A 48 4.99 -3.85 -1.15
N HIS A 49 4.21 -3.08 -0.39
CA HIS A 49 4.28 -1.62 -0.40
C HIS A 49 5.59 -1.10 0.22
N LYS A 50 6.07 -1.69 1.31
CA LYS A 50 7.38 -1.34 1.89
C LYS A 50 8.53 -1.55 0.90
N VAL A 51 8.50 -2.66 0.15
CA VAL A 51 9.49 -2.89 -0.91
C VAL A 51 9.44 -1.78 -1.97
N LEU A 52 8.25 -1.31 -2.35
CA LEU A 52 8.13 -0.18 -3.27
C LEU A 52 8.72 1.11 -2.68
N GLN A 53 8.50 1.38 -1.38
CA GLN A 53 9.10 2.53 -0.70
C GLN A 53 10.63 2.44 -0.69
N GLU A 54 11.19 1.27 -0.39
CA GLU A 54 12.64 1.03 -0.43
C GLU A 54 13.21 1.25 -1.84
N ASP A 55 12.51 0.77 -2.88
CA ASP A 55 12.91 0.98 -4.28
C ASP A 55 12.90 2.48 -4.65
N LEU A 56 11.92 3.24 -4.16
CA LEU A 56 11.83 4.68 -4.35
C LEU A 56 12.97 5.43 -3.64
N GLU A 57 13.31 5.05 -2.42
CA GLU A 57 14.42 5.64 -1.68
C GLU A 57 15.76 5.42 -2.39
N GLN A 58 15.99 4.22 -2.93
CA GLN A 58 17.18 3.92 -3.71
C GLN A 58 17.25 4.71 -5.02
N GLU A 59 16.13 4.86 -5.72
CA GLU A 59 16.05 5.64 -6.96
C GLU A 59 16.18 7.15 -6.67
N GLN A 60 15.70 7.65 -5.53
CA GLN A 60 15.86 9.06 -5.13
C GLN A 60 17.34 9.47 -5.08
N VAL A 61 18.23 8.58 -4.61
CA VAL A 61 19.67 8.83 -4.62
C VAL A 61 20.21 9.02 -6.05
N ARG A 62 19.71 8.23 -7.00
CA ARG A 62 20.07 8.34 -8.43
C ARG A 62 19.51 9.62 -9.06
N VAL A 63 18.26 9.98 -8.76
CA VAL A 63 17.63 11.22 -9.23
C VAL A 63 18.36 12.47 -8.72
N ASN A 64 18.80 12.46 -7.45
CA ASN A 64 19.59 13.56 -6.88
C ASN A 64 20.94 13.71 -7.61
N SER A 65 21.61 12.60 -7.91
CA SER A 65 22.85 12.60 -8.70
C SER A 65 22.66 13.18 -10.10
N LEU A 66 21.59 12.80 -10.79
CA LEU A 66 21.23 13.34 -12.10
C LEU A 66 20.97 14.86 -12.04
N THR A 67 20.25 15.32 -11.01
CA THR A 67 19.97 16.75 -10.81
C THR A 67 21.26 17.56 -10.67
N HIS A 68 22.23 17.06 -9.90
CA HIS A 68 23.53 17.71 -9.76
C HIS A 68 24.33 17.72 -11.08
N MET A 69 24.28 16.64 -11.87
CA MET A 69 24.98 16.57 -13.15
C MET A 69 24.40 17.52 -14.20
N VAL A 70 23.07 17.70 -14.22
CA VAL A 70 22.38 18.64 -15.13
C VAL A 70 22.86 20.08 -14.90
N VAL A 71 22.95 20.50 -13.64
CA VAL A 71 23.40 21.87 -13.26
C VAL A 71 24.82 22.16 -13.78
N VAL A 72 25.72 21.18 -13.72
CA VAL A 72 27.12 21.34 -14.17
C VAL A 72 27.24 21.46 -15.70
N VAL A 73 26.32 20.87 -16.46
CA VAL A 73 26.36 20.91 -17.94
C VAL A 73 25.74 22.19 -18.49
N ASP A 74 24.71 22.72 -17.82
CA ASP A 74 23.96 23.93 -18.23
C ASP A 74 24.85 25.18 -18.38
N GLU A 75 25.89 25.31 -17.55
CA GLU A 75 26.87 26.41 -17.65
C GLU A 75 27.69 26.40 -18.96
N SER A 76 27.56 25.38 -19.82
CA SER A 76 28.47 25.13 -20.96
C SER A 76 27.83 24.85 -22.33
N SER A 77 26.49 24.80 -22.46
CA SER A 77 25.81 24.39 -23.71
C SER A 77 24.79 25.42 -24.25
N GLY A 78 24.64 25.51 -25.58
CA GLY A 78 23.83 26.54 -26.25
C GLY A 78 22.30 26.31 -26.22
N ASP A 79 21.56 27.44 -26.21
CA ASP A 79 20.15 27.64 -25.86
C ASP A 79 19.09 26.58 -26.30
N HIS A 80 19.18 25.99 -27.51
CA HIS A 80 18.09 25.15 -28.03
C HIS A 80 18.12 23.69 -27.51
N ALA A 81 19.31 23.12 -27.32
CA ALA A 81 19.44 21.74 -26.80
C ALA A 81 19.04 21.68 -25.31
N THR A 82 19.34 22.75 -24.57
CA THR A 82 18.99 22.93 -23.17
C THR A 82 17.48 22.92 -22.94
N ALA A 83 16.71 23.69 -23.72
CA ALA A 83 15.26 23.78 -23.56
C ALA A 83 14.52 22.43 -23.76
N ALA A 84 15.01 21.57 -24.67
CA ALA A 84 14.43 20.25 -24.89
C ALA A 84 14.68 19.30 -23.70
N LEU A 85 15.87 19.40 -23.09
CA LEU A 85 16.27 18.60 -21.93
C LEU A 85 15.52 19.02 -20.67
N GLU A 86 15.37 20.32 -20.42
CA GLU A 86 14.55 20.86 -19.32
C GLU A 86 13.10 20.36 -19.39
N LYS A 87 12.52 20.37 -20.60
CA LYS A 87 11.15 19.85 -20.80
C LYS A 87 11.05 18.37 -20.45
N GLN A 88 12.04 17.55 -20.83
CA GLN A 88 12.05 16.13 -20.49
C GLN A 88 12.20 15.91 -18.99
N LEU A 89 13.10 16.65 -18.33
CA LEU A 89 13.28 16.61 -16.87
C LEU A 89 12.00 16.99 -16.14
N LYS A 90 11.31 18.04 -16.60
CA LYS A 90 10.02 18.44 -16.02
C LYS A 90 8.99 17.31 -16.09
N VAL A 91 8.85 16.66 -17.24
CA VAL A 91 7.93 15.53 -17.41
C VAL A 91 8.30 14.36 -16.49
N LEU A 92 9.58 14.02 -16.37
CA LEU A 92 10.04 12.96 -15.47
C LEU A 92 9.84 13.34 -13.99
N GLY A 93 10.05 14.60 -13.65
CA GLY A 93 9.80 15.15 -12.31
C GLY A 93 8.34 15.11 -11.91
N ASP A 94 7.43 15.47 -12.83
CA ASP A 94 5.98 15.39 -12.59
C ASP A 94 5.54 13.92 -12.38
N ARG A 95 6.06 12.99 -13.18
CA ARG A 95 5.81 11.54 -13.02
C ARG A 95 6.33 11.03 -11.68
N TRP A 96 7.56 11.38 -11.32
CA TRP A 96 8.17 11.03 -10.03
C TRP A 96 7.32 11.52 -8.85
N ALA A 97 6.96 12.81 -8.85
CA ALA A 97 6.14 13.40 -7.80
C ALA A 97 4.78 12.72 -7.67
N ASN A 98 4.16 12.31 -8.79
CA ASN A 98 2.92 11.56 -8.77
C ASN A 98 3.06 10.18 -8.11
N ILE A 99 4.14 9.44 -8.40
CA ILE A 99 4.41 8.14 -7.77
C ILE A 99 4.68 8.32 -6.27
N CYS A 100 5.46 9.32 -5.87
CA CYS A 100 5.72 9.60 -4.46
C CYS A 100 4.43 9.89 -3.70
N ARG A 101 3.62 10.82 -4.21
CA ARG A 101 2.32 11.16 -3.61
C ARG A 101 1.40 9.95 -3.51
N TRP A 102 1.25 9.20 -4.60
CA TRP A 102 0.43 7.98 -4.59
C TRP A 102 0.92 6.95 -3.58
N THR A 103 2.24 6.81 -3.43
CA THR A 103 2.85 5.88 -2.46
C THR A 103 2.52 6.30 -1.03
N GLU A 104 2.65 7.58 -0.71
CA GLU A 104 2.27 8.13 0.60
C GLU A 104 0.77 7.95 0.89
N ASP A 105 -0.09 8.32 -0.05
CA ASP A 105 -1.54 8.19 0.08
C ASP A 105 -1.96 6.73 0.28
N ARG A 106 -1.39 5.81 -0.50
CA ARG A 106 -1.64 4.37 -0.36
C ARG A 106 -1.16 3.84 0.98
N TRP A 107 -0.04 4.32 1.51
CA TRP A 107 0.46 3.90 2.81
C TRP A 107 -0.54 4.24 3.92
N VAL A 108 -1.05 5.47 3.93
CA VAL A 108 -2.05 5.92 4.90
C VAL A 108 -3.31 5.05 4.80
N LEU A 109 -3.77 4.77 3.58
CA LEU A 109 -4.93 3.93 3.34
C LEU A 109 -4.72 2.49 3.83
N LEU A 110 -3.56 1.89 3.56
CA LEU A 110 -3.21 0.55 4.03
C LEU A 110 -3.22 0.46 5.57
N GLN A 111 -2.68 1.47 6.25
CA GLN A 111 -2.67 1.51 7.72
C GLN A 111 -4.10 1.62 8.30
N ASP A 112 -4.95 2.47 7.72
CA ASP A 112 -6.35 2.62 8.13
C ASP A 112 -7.13 1.31 7.94
N ILE A 113 -6.98 0.66 6.79
CA ILE A 113 -7.65 -0.61 6.50
C ILE A 113 -7.13 -1.72 7.42
N LEU A 114 -5.83 -1.74 7.74
CA LEU A 114 -5.24 -2.72 8.66
C LEU A 114 -5.83 -2.61 10.06
N LEU A 115 -5.97 -1.38 10.57
CA LEU A 115 -6.60 -1.14 11.86
C LEU A 115 -8.06 -1.60 11.87
N LYS A 116 -8.81 -1.32 10.80
CA LYS A 116 -10.21 -1.75 10.66
C LYS A 116 -10.34 -3.27 10.64
N TRP A 117 -9.48 -3.96 9.90
CA TRP A 117 -9.46 -5.42 9.86
C TRP A 117 -9.14 -6.04 11.21
N GLN A 118 -8.13 -5.51 11.92
CA GLN A 118 -7.79 -5.99 13.27
C GLN A 118 -8.97 -5.90 14.23
N ARG A 119 -9.67 -4.76 14.25
CA ARG A 119 -10.88 -4.57 15.07
C ARG A 119 -12.00 -5.51 14.66
N PHE A 120 -12.25 -5.65 13.37
CA PHE A 120 -13.26 -6.55 12.86
C PHE A 120 -12.99 -8.00 13.26
N THR A 121 -11.74 -8.47 13.16
CA THR A 121 -11.36 -9.82 13.58
C THR A 121 -11.54 -10.01 15.10
N GLU A 122 -11.21 -9.00 15.91
CA GLU A 122 -11.45 -9.05 17.36
C GLU A 122 -12.95 -9.15 17.69
N GLU A 123 -13.77 -8.29 17.09
CA GLU A 123 -15.23 -8.31 17.26
C GLU A 123 -15.84 -9.63 16.80
N GLN A 124 -15.37 -10.16 15.66
CA GLN A 124 -15.80 -11.46 15.14
C GLN A 124 -15.47 -12.59 16.11
N CYS A 125 -14.28 -12.60 16.71
CA CYS A 125 -13.88 -13.60 17.71
C CYS A 125 -14.77 -13.53 18.95
N LEU A 126 -15.01 -12.33 19.49
CA LEU A 126 -15.87 -12.13 20.66
C LEU A 126 -17.31 -12.59 20.38
N PHE A 127 -17.85 -12.20 19.22
CA PHE A 127 -19.19 -12.58 18.80
C PHE A 127 -19.32 -14.10 18.61
N SER A 128 -18.31 -14.73 18.00
CA SER A 128 -18.29 -16.18 17.80
C SER A 128 -18.26 -16.93 19.14
N ALA A 129 -17.44 -16.47 20.09
CA ALA A 129 -17.39 -17.06 21.43
C ALA A 129 -18.74 -16.91 22.18
N TRP A 130 -19.36 -15.73 22.10
CA TRP A 130 -20.68 -15.48 22.68
C TRP A 130 -21.76 -16.37 22.04
N LEU A 131 -21.76 -16.50 20.72
CA LEU A 131 -22.69 -17.38 20.01
C LEU A 131 -22.53 -18.83 20.45
N SER A 132 -21.29 -19.35 20.48
CA SER A 132 -21.03 -20.71 20.95
C SER A 132 -21.50 -20.94 22.39
N GLU A 133 -21.29 -19.96 23.29
CA GLU A 133 -21.80 -20.05 24.66
C GLU A 133 -23.33 -20.15 24.71
N LYS A 134 -24.03 -19.34 23.90
CA LYS A 134 -25.51 -19.36 23.84
C LYS A 134 -26.03 -20.65 23.20
N GLU A 135 -25.40 -21.13 22.13
CA GLU A 135 -25.73 -22.41 21.51
C GLU A 135 -25.56 -23.57 22.50
N ASP A 136 -24.45 -23.61 23.24
CA ASP A 136 -24.22 -24.62 24.28
C ASP A 136 -25.25 -24.56 25.40
N ALA A 137 -25.62 -23.36 25.85
CA ALA A 137 -26.63 -23.19 26.87
C ALA A 137 -28.03 -23.66 26.40
N VAL A 138 -28.40 -23.39 25.14
CA VAL A 138 -29.64 -23.90 24.52
C VAL A 138 -29.60 -25.43 24.38
N ASN A 139 -28.48 -26.00 23.94
CA ASN A 139 -28.30 -27.45 23.80
C ASN A 139 -28.42 -28.18 25.14
N LYS A 140 -27.90 -27.59 26.23
CA LYS A 140 -28.07 -28.11 27.59
C LYS A 140 -29.55 -28.14 28.00
N ILE A 141 -30.28 -27.05 27.73
CA ILE A 141 -31.72 -26.98 28.05
C ILE A 141 -32.51 -28.08 27.32
N HIS A 142 -32.16 -28.37 26.07
CA HIS A 142 -32.83 -29.42 25.29
C HIS A 142 -32.55 -30.84 25.83
N THR A 143 -31.33 -31.07 26.32
CA THR A 143 -30.90 -32.39 26.82
C THR A 143 -31.31 -32.66 28.27
N THR A 144 -31.57 -31.63 29.08
CA THR A 144 -31.96 -31.79 30.50
C THR A 144 -33.38 -32.28 30.73
N GLY A 145 -34.21 -32.45 29.69
CA GLY A 145 -35.51 -33.12 29.80
C GLY A 145 -36.38 -32.55 30.93
N PHE A 146 -36.63 -31.25 30.90
CA PHE A 146 -37.36 -30.57 31.97
C PHE A 146 -38.75 -31.18 32.17
N LYS A 147 -39.00 -31.65 33.39
CA LYS A 147 -40.33 -32.15 33.80
C LYS A 147 -41.28 -31.01 34.18
N GLU A 148 -40.76 -29.81 34.46
CA GLU A 148 -41.55 -28.64 34.87
C GLU A 148 -41.26 -27.40 34.00
N GLN A 149 -42.33 -26.76 33.50
CA GLN A 149 -42.25 -25.54 32.67
C GLN A 149 -41.56 -24.35 33.37
N SER A 150 -41.59 -24.29 34.70
CA SER A 150 -40.99 -23.18 35.46
C SER A 150 -39.45 -23.19 35.38
N GLU A 151 -38.84 -24.37 35.38
CA GLU A 151 -37.39 -24.54 35.28
C GLU A 151 -36.88 -24.17 33.87
N MET A 152 -37.65 -24.54 32.84
CA MET A 152 -37.40 -24.15 31.46
C MET A 152 -37.49 -22.63 31.26
N LEU A 153 -38.53 -21.97 31.79
CA LEU A 153 -38.70 -20.51 31.73
C LEU A 153 -37.57 -19.76 32.45
N SER A 154 -37.14 -20.26 33.62
CA SER A 154 -36.01 -19.67 34.35
C SER A 154 -34.67 -19.79 33.58
N SER A 155 -34.50 -20.87 32.82
CA SER A 155 -33.31 -21.11 32.01
C SER A 155 -33.30 -20.22 30.75
N LEU A 156 -34.46 -20.00 30.14
CA LEU A 156 -34.63 -19.05 29.03
C LEU A 156 -34.40 -17.60 29.47
N GLN A 157 -34.81 -17.21 30.68
CA GLN A 157 -34.52 -15.86 31.22
C GLN A 157 -33.03 -15.61 31.44
N LYS A 158 -32.22 -16.65 31.69
CA LYS A 158 -30.76 -16.53 31.82
C LYS A 158 -30.04 -16.45 30.47
N LEU A 159 -30.73 -16.75 29.38
CA LEU A 159 -30.20 -16.63 28.02
C LEU A 159 -30.36 -15.21 27.44
N ALA A 160 -31.34 -14.45 27.91
CA ALA A 160 -31.55 -13.04 27.55
C ALA A 160 -30.46 -12.13 28.14
#